data_AF-A0A0G2F8X0-F1
#
_entry.id   AF-A0A0G2F8X0-F1
#
_cell.length_a   1.000
_cell.length_b   1.000
_cell.length_c   1.000
_cell.angle_alpha   90.00
_cell.angle_beta   90.00
_cell.angle_gamma   90.00
#
_symmetry.space_group_name_H-M   'P 1'
#
loop_
_entity.id
_entity.type
_entity.pdbx_description
1 polymer ?
#
loop_
_entity_poly.entity_id
_entity_poly.type
_entity_poly.pdbx_seq_one_letter_code
_entity_poly.pdbx_strand_id
1 'polypeptide(L)'
;MQTDHRPPRGPSHRYFPYYITVAALVIAFIVILLWLIFQRRLLPSIVMIGGFMLFVLWLVGLIVTSVQLWGPSGSVSANCNAAVFDRNPTGQTLEALAWLQQRSICQGWQAVFALGLVGAIFLLWIMIMAYQVFADNA
;
A
#
# COMPACT_ATOMS: atom_id res chain seq x y z
N MET A 1 12.77 -23.15 38.44
CA MET A 1 11.58 -23.54 37.63
C MET A 1 11.30 -22.39 36.67
N GLN A 2 11.72 -22.56 35.42
CA GLN A 2 11.72 -21.55 34.37
C GLN A 2 10.44 -21.70 33.56
N THR A 3 9.48 -20.80 33.75
CA THR A 3 8.23 -20.79 32.98
C THR A 3 8.50 -20.14 31.62
N ASP A 4 8.56 -20.98 30.59
CA ASP A 4 8.55 -20.60 29.17
C ASP A 4 7.26 -19.82 28.84
N HIS A 5 7.31 -18.49 28.93
CA HIS A 5 6.27 -17.61 28.41
C HIS A 5 6.43 -17.45 26.89
N ARG A 6 6.07 -18.49 26.12
CA ARG A 6 5.75 -18.28 24.72
C ARG A 6 4.41 -17.55 24.65
N PRO A 7 4.33 -16.36 24.01
CA PRO A 7 3.04 -15.76 23.73
C PRO A 7 2.24 -16.69 22.80
N PRO A 8 0.91 -16.74 22.93
CA PRO A 8 0.06 -17.45 21.98
C PRO A 8 0.32 -16.86 20.57
N ARG A 9 0.78 -17.70 19.64
CA ARG A 9 0.88 -17.32 18.22
C ARG A 9 -0.53 -17.26 17.66
N GLY A 10 -1.23 -16.16 17.91
CA GLY A 10 -2.45 -15.83 17.19
C GLY A 10 -2.14 -15.72 15.69
N PRO A 11 -3.10 -16.04 14.80
CA PRO A 11 -2.91 -15.92 13.36
C PRO A 11 -3.01 -14.45 12.95
N SER A 12 -2.09 -13.60 13.38
CA SER A 12 -2.12 -12.14 13.12
C SER A 12 -1.18 -11.69 11.99
N HIS A 13 -0.49 -12.61 11.32
CA HIS A 13 0.48 -12.28 10.26
C HIS A 13 -0.10 -12.46 8.84
N ARG A 14 -1.23 -11.83 8.51
CA ARG A 14 -1.74 -11.83 7.11
C ARG A 14 -1.85 -10.45 6.46
N TYR A 15 -1.56 -9.38 7.19
CA TYR A 15 -1.62 -8.01 6.67
C TYR A 15 -0.41 -7.66 5.80
N PHE A 16 0.79 -8.05 6.24
CA PHE A 16 2.04 -7.85 5.47
C PHE A 16 2.04 -8.50 4.08
N PRO A 17 1.60 -9.77 3.92
CA PRO A 17 1.58 -10.40 2.59
C PRO A 17 0.53 -9.83 1.63
N TYR A 18 -0.53 -9.18 2.13
CA TYR A 18 -1.56 -8.58 1.26
C TYR A 18 -0.96 -7.48 0.37
N TYR A 19 -0.24 -6.51 0.94
CA TYR A 19 0.37 -5.44 0.15
C TYR A 19 1.45 -5.94 -0.82
N ILE A 20 2.24 -6.93 -0.41
CA ILE A 20 3.29 -7.52 -1.26
C ILE A 20 2.67 -8.24 -2.46
N THR A 21 1.60 -9.02 -2.24
CA THR A 21 0.90 -9.73 -3.33
C THR A 21 0.20 -8.77 -4.28
N VAL A 22 -0.47 -7.73 -3.78
CA VAL A 22 -1.10 -6.71 -4.62
C VAL A 22 -0.05 -5.95 -5.44
N ALA A 23 1.08 -5.57 -4.85
CA ALA A 23 2.17 -4.93 -5.58
C ALA A 23 2.77 -5.83 -6.67
N ALA A 24 2.96 -7.12 -6.39
CA ALA A 24 3.44 -8.09 -7.37
C ALA A 24 2.46 -8.26 -8.54
N LEU A 25 1.15 -8.31 -8.27
CA LEU A 25 0.12 -8.36 -9.32
C LEU A 25 0.11 -7.12 -10.20
N VAL A 26 0.35 -5.93 -9.62
CA VAL A 26 0.48 -4.68 -10.40
C VAL A 26 1.69 -4.74 -11.33
N ILE A 27 2.84 -5.19 -10.84
CA ILE A 27 4.03 -5.34 -11.68
C ILE A 27 3.76 -6.33 -12.82
N ALA A 28 3.14 -7.48 -12.51
CA ALA A 28 2.75 -8.45 -13.53
C ALA A 28 1.80 -7.84 -14.57
N PHE A 29 0.81 -7.05 -14.14
CA PHE A 29 -0.11 -6.35 -15.04
C PHE A 29 0.61 -5.35 -15.95
N ILE A 30 1.56 -4.58 -15.42
CA ILE A 30 2.38 -3.65 -16.22
C ILE A 30 3.20 -4.41 -17.27
N VAL A 31 3.82 -5.53 -16.90
CA VAL A 31 4.56 -6.39 -17.85
C VAL A 31 3.64 -6.91 -18.95
N ILE A 32 2.43 -7.35 -18.60
CA ILE A 32 1.42 -7.80 -19.57
C ILE A 32 1.04 -6.66 -20.53
N LEU A 33 0.82 -5.44 -20.02
CA LEU A 33 0.51 -4.28 -20.87
C LEU A 33 1.65 -3.94 -21.84
N LEU A 34 2.90 -3.89 -21.35
CA LEU A 34 4.08 -3.65 -22.18
C LEU A 34 4.22 -4.72 -23.27
N TRP A 35 3.96 -5.98 -22.92
CA TRP A 35 3.96 -7.09 -23.87
C TRP A 35 2.87 -6.93 -24.95
N LEU A 36 1.64 -6.57 -24.57
CA LEU A 36 0.54 -6.33 -25.51
C LEU A 36 0.84 -5.17 -26.48
N ILE A 37 1.47 -4.11 -25.99
CA ILE A 37 1.91 -2.98 -26.82
C ILE A 37 2.94 -3.45 -27.86
N PHE A 38 3.89 -4.30 -27.47
CA PHE A 38 4.87 -4.87 -28.40
C PHE A 38 4.22 -5.70 -29.50
N GLN A 39 3.12 -6.40 -29.17
CA GLN A 39 2.36 -7.21 -30.13
C GLN A 39 1.37 -6.40 -30.99
N ARG A 40 1.29 -5.07 -30.81
CA ARG A 40 0.30 -4.17 -31.48
C ARG A 40 -1.17 -4.62 -31.32
N ARG A 41 -1.47 -5.46 -30.33
CA ARG A 41 -2.83 -5.89 -30.00
C ARG A 41 -3.23 -5.24 -28.69
N LEU A 42 -3.88 -4.08 -28.78
CA LEU A 42 -4.57 -3.50 -27.65
C LEU A 42 -5.91 -4.25 -27.51
N LEU A 43 -5.88 -5.39 -26.81
CA LEU A 43 -7.11 -6.09 -26.39
C LEU A 43 -7.69 -5.29 -25.23
N PRO A 44 -8.62 -4.36 -25.50
CA PRO A 44 -8.92 -3.34 -24.52
C PRO A 44 -9.78 -3.97 -23.39
N SER A 45 -10.30 -5.18 -23.60
CA SER A 45 -11.14 -5.93 -22.64
C SER A 45 -10.31 -6.45 -21.47
N ILE A 46 -9.07 -6.86 -21.74
CA ILE A 46 -8.13 -7.31 -20.70
C ILE A 46 -7.75 -6.12 -19.81
N VAL A 47 -7.55 -4.94 -20.40
CA VAL A 47 -7.22 -3.71 -19.67
C VAL A 47 -8.37 -3.29 -18.75
N MET A 48 -9.63 -3.37 -19.21
CA MET A 48 -10.81 -3.07 -18.37
C MET A 48 -10.92 -4.02 -17.17
N ILE A 49 -10.87 -5.33 -17.41
CA ILE A 49 -11.06 -6.34 -16.35
C ILE A 49 -9.88 -6.29 -15.36
N GLY A 50 -8.65 -6.22 -15.86
CA GLY A 50 -7.46 -6.14 -15.03
C GLY A 50 -7.39 -4.83 -14.23
N GLY A 51 -7.76 -3.71 -14.84
CA GLY A 51 -7.86 -2.41 -14.17
C GLY A 51 -8.90 -2.41 -13.05
N PHE A 52 -10.09 -2.96 -13.28
CA PHE A 52 -11.14 -3.06 -12.27
C PHE A 52 -10.73 -3.96 -11.09
N MET A 53 -10.16 -5.13 -11.36
CA MET A 53 -9.70 -6.05 -10.31
C MET A 53 -8.61 -5.42 -9.44
N LEU A 54 -7.61 -4.80 -10.07
CA LEU A 54 -6.55 -4.10 -9.34
C LEU A 54 -7.08 -2.90 -8.57
N PHE A 55 -8.04 -2.16 -9.13
CA PHE A 55 -8.67 -1.03 -8.44
C PHE A 55 -9.31 -1.45 -7.12
N VAL A 56 -10.10 -2.53 -7.12
CA VAL A 56 -10.73 -3.06 -5.90
C VAL A 56 -9.67 -3.50 -4.88
N LEU A 57 -8.63 -4.21 -5.32
CA LEU A 57 -7.55 -4.65 -4.42
C LEU A 57 -6.80 -3.46 -3.80
N TRP A 58 -6.55 -2.40 -4.57
CA TRP A 58 -5.94 -1.17 -4.06
C TRP A 58 -6.85 -0.41 -3.09
N LEU A 59 -8.15 -0.32 -3.39
CA LEU A 59 -9.14 0.33 -2.54
C LEU A 59 -9.24 -0.36 -1.18
N VAL A 60 -9.30 -1.69 -1.16
CA VAL A 60 -9.30 -2.48 0.09
C VAL A 60 -8.02 -2.21 0.91
N GLY A 61 -6.86 -2.14 0.26
CA GLY A 61 -5.62 -1.75 0.93
C GLY A 61 -5.74 -0.37 1.59
N LEU A 62 -6.17 0.63 0.83
CA LEU A 62 -6.34 1.99 1.33
C LEU A 62 -7.27 2.10 2.54
N ILE A 63 -8.38 1.34 2.55
CA ILE A 63 -9.28 1.28 3.70
C ILE A 63 -8.55 0.72 4.93
N VAL A 64 -7.79 -0.37 4.76
CA VAL A 64 -7.08 -0.99 5.89
C VAL A 64 -6.00 -0.05 6.44
N THR A 65 -5.22 0.59 5.57
CA THR A 65 -4.19 1.55 6.00
C THR A 65 -4.80 2.81 6.63
N SER A 66 -5.92 3.31 6.13
CA SER A 66 -6.58 4.48 6.74
C SER A 66 -7.08 4.18 8.16
N VAL A 67 -7.66 2.99 8.37
CA VAL A 67 -8.07 2.52 9.70
C VAL A 67 -6.87 2.34 10.62
N GLN A 68 -5.73 1.88 10.13
CA GLN A 68 -4.52 1.75 10.95
C GLN A 68 -3.89 3.10 11.31
N LEU A 69 -3.99 4.10 10.43
CA LEU A 69 -3.40 5.41 10.65
C LEU A 69 -4.20 6.25 11.66
N TRP A 70 -5.53 6.21 11.55
CA TRP A 70 -6.46 7.08 12.30
C TRP A 70 -7.47 6.32 13.19
N GLY A 71 -7.33 5.00 13.33
CA GLY A 71 -8.29 4.17 14.06
C GLY A 71 -8.31 4.41 15.58
N PRO A 72 -9.43 4.07 16.26
CA PRO A 72 -9.63 4.31 17.69
C PRO A 72 -8.76 3.43 18.60
N SER A 73 -8.28 2.27 18.13
CA SER A 73 -7.41 1.37 18.87
C SER A 73 -5.98 1.41 18.33
N GLY A 74 -5.15 2.30 18.89
CA GLY A 74 -3.71 2.35 18.58
C GLY A 74 -3.37 3.04 17.26
N SER A 75 -3.87 4.25 17.05
CA SER A 75 -3.54 5.07 15.87
C SER A 75 -2.04 5.31 15.75
N VAL A 76 -1.48 4.96 14.59
CA VAL A 76 -0.09 5.27 14.25
C VAL A 76 0.16 6.78 14.36
N SER A 77 -0.82 7.61 13.98
CA SER A 77 -0.73 9.07 14.08
C SER A 77 -0.51 9.57 15.52
N ALA A 78 -1.26 9.05 16.51
CA ALA A 78 -1.11 9.46 17.90
C ALA A 78 0.22 8.96 18.50
N ASN A 79 0.63 7.73 18.16
CA ASN A 79 1.92 7.18 18.58
C ASN A 79 3.10 7.94 17.98
N CYS A 80 3.01 8.33 16.71
CA CYS A 80 4.01 9.16 16.04
C CYS A 80 4.10 10.56 16.66
N ASN A 81 2.98 11.15 17.05
CA ASN A 81 2.98 12.44 17.73
C ASN A 81 3.71 12.36 19.08
N ALA A 82 3.35 11.39 19.91
CA ALA A 82 3.95 11.20 21.25
C ALA A 82 5.42 10.75 21.23
N ALA A 83 5.84 9.99 20.21
CA ALA A 83 7.18 9.42 20.15
C ALA A 83 8.19 10.27 19.35
N VAL A 84 7.73 11.04 18.35
CA VAL A 84 8.62 11.76 17.41
C VAL A 84 8.55 13.28 17.57
N PHE A 85 7.37 13.86 17.81
CA PHE A 85 7.21 15.33 17.83
C PHE A 85 7.52 15.97 19.20
N ASP A 86 7.40 15.21 20.30
CA ASP A 86 7.70 15.69 21.66
C ASP A 86 9.16 15.52 22.09
N ARG A 87 9.99 14.77 21.34
CA ARG A 87 11.41 14.57 21.65
C ARG A 87 12.26 14.73 20.41
N ASN A 88 13.29 15.57 20.46
CA ASN A 88 14.29 15.73 19.40
C ASN A 88 15.70 15.46 19.94
N PRO A 89 16.03 14.20 20.30
CA PRO A 89 17.35 13.84 20.78
C PRO A 89 18.37 13.95 19.64
N THR A 90 19.37 14.83 19.79
CA THR A 90 20.47 15.01 18.85
C THR A 90 21.76 14.39 19.40
N GLY A 91 22.51 13.66 18.57
CA GLY A 91 23.78 13.00 18.95
C GLY A 91 23.87 11.53 18.53
N GLN A 92 25.05 10.93 18.63
CA GLN A 92 25.28 9.50 18.35
C GLN A 92 24.93 8.62 19.56
N THR A 93 23.71 8.72 20.08
CA THR A 93 23.24 7.91 21.19
C THR A 93 22.27 6.84 20.71
N LEU A 94 22.16 5.73 21.45
CA LEU A 94 21.19 4.66 21.17
C LEU A 94 19.74 5.18 21.12
N GLU A 95 19.44 6.21 21.91
CA GLU A 95 18.12 6.88 21.91
C GLU A 95 17.85 7.63 20.61
N ALA A 96 18.85 8.33 20.05
CA ALA A 96 18.71 9.02 18.77
C ALA A 96 18.51 8.03 17.60
N LEU A 97 19.17 6.87 17.65
CA LEU A 97 18.95 5.79 16.66
C LEU A 97 17.53 5.22 16.74
N ALA A 98 17.03 4.96 17.96
CA ALA A 98 15.66 4.50 18.17
C ALA A 98 14.62 5.52 17.68
N TRP A 99 14.88 6.82 17.91
CA TRP A 99 14.03 7.90 17.42
C TRP A 99 14.03 8.01 15.88
N LEU A 100 15.20 7.91 15.23
CA LEU A 100 15.29 7.92 13.77
C LEU A 100 14.53 6.74 13.15
N GLN A 101 14.59 5.56 13.78
CA GLN A 101 13.85 4.38 13.35
C GLN A 101 12.33 4.57 13.51
N GLN A 102 11.87 5.17 14.61
CA GLN A 102 10.45 5.48 14.78
C GLN A 102 9.97 6.53 13.78
N ARG A 103 10.79 7.55 13.50
CA ARG A 103 10.49 8.59 12.50
C ARG A 103 10.36 8.01 11.10
N SER A 104 11.22 7.09 10.68
CA SER A 104 11.13 6.45 9.36
C SER A 104 9.86 5.61 9.22
N ILE A 105 9.44 4.92 10.28
CA ILE A 105 8.16 4.18 10.31
C ILE A 105 6.98 5.14 10.10
N CYS A 106 6.93 6.25 10.86
CA CYS A 106 5.87 7.25 10.74
C CYS A 106 5.72 7.82 9.33
N GLN A 107 6.85 8.17 8.71
CA GLN A 107 6.88 8.68 7.33
C GLN A 107 6.48 7.58 6.32
N GLY A 108 6.91 6.33 6.55
CA GLY A 108 6.56 5.19 5.70
C GLY A 108 5.05 4.96 5.65
N TRP A 109 4.34 5.08 6.77
CA TRP A 109 2.89 4.92 6.80
C TRP A 109 2.14 5.99 5.98
N GLN A 110 2.57 7.25 6.06
CA GLN A 110 2.00 8.31 5.22
C GLN A 110 2.33 8.11 3.74
N ALA A 111 3.56 7.66 3.43
CA ALA A 111 3.97 7.35 2.06
C ALA A 111 3.13 6.22 1.44
N VAL A 112 2.89 5.13 2.18
CA VAL A 112 2.05 4.01 1.71
C VAL A 112 0.62 4.46 1.43
N PHE A 113 0.04 5.30 2.30
CA PHE A 113 -1.30 5.85 2.07
C PHE A 113 -1.35 6.75 0.83
N ALA A 114 -0.39 7.68 0.68
CA ALA A 114 -0.33 8.59 -0.45
C ALA A 114 -0.12 7.84 -1.78
N LEU A 115 0.81 6.89 -1.83
CA LEU A 115 1.07 6.07 -3.01
C LEU A 115 -0.14 5.20 -3.37
N GLY A 116 -0.85 4.68 -2.38
CA GLY A 116 -2.09 3.95 -2.64
C GLY A 116 -3.19 4.82 -3.23
N LEU A 117 -3.34 6.06 -2.75
CA LEU A 117 -4.36 6.99 -3.24
C LEU A 117 -4.08 7.37 -4.70
N VAL A 118 -2.83 7.71 -4.99
CA VAL A 118 -2.39 8.02 -6.37
C VAL A 118 -2.57 6.79 -7.27
N GLY A 119 -2.21 5.60 -6.80
CA GLY A 119 -2.39 4.35 -7.55
C GLY A 119 -3.85 4.04 -7.88
N ALA A 120 -4.76 4.23 -6.92
CA ALA A 120 -6.19 4.01 -7.11
C ALA A 120 -6.78 4.98 -8.15
N ILE A 121 -6.42 6.27 -8.08
CA ILE A 121 -6.85 7.27 -9.06
C ILE A 121 -6.29 6.95 -10.45
N PHE A 122 -5.03 6.55 -10.53
CA PHE A 122 -4.38 6.21 -11.79
C PHE A 122 -5.03 5.00 -12.47
N LEU A 123 -5.38 3.96 -11.71
CA LEU A 123 -6.10 2.80 -12.23
C LEU A 123 -7.50 3.16 -12.73
N LEU A 124 -8.22 4.02 -12.00
CA LEU A 124 -9.52 4.54 -12.43
C LEU A 124 -9.38 5.32 -13.74
N TRP A 125 -8.34 6.15 -13.87
CA TRP A 125 -8.08 6.92 -15.08
C TRP A 125 -7.77 6.02 -16.29
N ILE A 126 -6.93 5.00 -16.13
CA ILE A 126 -6.64 4.03 -17.20
C ILE A 126 -7.92 3.32 -17.66
N MET A 127 -8.83 3.00 -16.76
CA MET A 127 -10.12 2.42 -17.11
C MET A 127 -10.97 3.35 -17.98
N ILE A 128 -11.01 4.66 -17.66
CA ILE A 128 -11.70 5.66 -18.49
C ILE A 128 -11.05 5.76 -19.88
N MET A 129 -9.72 5.84 -19.96
CA MET A 129 -9.00 5.91 -21.24
C MET A 129 -9.26 4.65 -22.09
N ALA A 130 -9.28 3.46 -21.47
CA ALA A 130 -9.62 2.23 -22.16
C ALA A 130 -11.05 2.25 -22.70
N TYR A 131 -12.03 2.71 -21.90
CA TYR A 131 -13.42 2.85 -22.32
C TYR A 131 -13.60 3.80 -23.51
N GLN A 132 -12.92 4.96 -23.51
CA GLN A 132 -12.97 5.91 -24.62
C GLN A 132 -12.53 5.23 -25.93
N VAL A 133 -11.41 4.50 -25.91
CA VAL A 133 -10.92 3.76 -27.07
C VAL A 133 -11.92 2.71 -27.54
N PHE A 134 -12.66 2.06 -26.64
CA PHE A 134 -13.72 1.13 -27.07
C PHE A 134 -14.92 1.82 -27.69
N ALA A 135 -15.41 2.88 -27.04
CA ALA A 135 -16.58 3.60 -27.48
C ALA A 135 -16.34 4.28 -28.84
N ASP A 136 -15.13 4.77 -29.09
CA ASP A 136 -14.75 5.37 -30.37
C ASP A 136 -14.64 4.34 -31.52
N ASN A 137 -14.51 3.05 -31.19
CA ASN A 137 -14.40 1.95 -32.16
C ASN A 137 -15.69 1.11 -32.28
N ALA A 138 -16.76 1.46 -31.56
CA ALA A 138 -18.06 0.79 -31.57
C ALA A 138 -19.08 1.56 -32.42
#